data_AF-A0A2H1W4S8-F1
#
_entry.id   AF-A0A2H1W4S8-F1
#
_cell.length_a   1.000
_cell.length_b   1.000
_cell.length_c   1.000
_cell.angle_alpha   90.00
_cell.angle_beta   90.00
_cell.angle_gamma   90.00
#
_symmetry.space_group_name_H-M   'P 1'
#
loop_
_entity.id
_entity.type
_entity.pdbx_description
1 polymer ?
#
loop_
_entity_poly.entity_id
_entity_poly.type
_entity_poly.pdbx_seq_one_letter_code
_entity_poly.pdbx_strand_id
1 'polypeptide(L)'
;MFLYLSITLLILIYYIITRKYNYWQLKNVTHTKPKFLLGNYGDMILLKKNIGETIQDYCNAFPEEKYVGAFYGTEPVLIPKDPEIIKLIVTKDFYYFSGRELSEHNHKEPAALNLFGTHGDNWRVLRQNMTPLFSSTKMKNMFHLIDKCSYKYEEMLDRETKMSNELEVRTLTSRYTM
;
A
#
# COMPACT_ATOMS: atom_id res chain seq x y z
N MET A 1 -5.67 -4.21 -46.92
CA MET A 1 -5.12 -2.99 -46.28
C MET A 1 -5.51 -2.89 -44.80
N PHE A 2 -6.81 -2.84 -44.46
CA PHE A 2 -7.28 -2.75 -43.06
C PHE A 2 -6.83 -3.91 -42.14
N LEU A 3 -6.80 -5.15 -42.64
CA LEU A 3 -6.33 -6.31 -41.87
C LEU A 3 -4.86 -6.18 -41.47
N TYR A 4 -3.99 -5.78 -42.42
CA TYR A 4 -2.57 -5.56 -42.15
C TYR A 4 -2.36 -4.41 -41.16
N LEU A 5 -3.13 -3.33 -41.27
CA LEU A 5 -3.08 -2.21 -40.33
C LEU A 5 -3.49 -2.61 -38.90
N SER A 6 -4.49 -3.49 -38.78
CA SER A 6 -4.95 -4.02 -37.50
C SER A 6 -3.88 -4.93 -36.86
N ILE A 7 -3.27 -5.81 -37.66
CA ILE A 7 -2.20 -6.70 -37.18
C ILE A 7 -0.98 -5.90 -36.72
N THR A 8 -0.55 -4.91 -37.50
CA THR A 8 0.59 -4.06 -37.10
C THR A 8 0.29 -3.26 -35.84
N LEU A 9 -0.93 -2.76 -35.68
CA LEU A 9 -1.37 -2.08 -34.46
C LEU A 9 -1.34 -3.01 -33.24
N LEU A 10 -1.83 -4.25 -33.37
CA LEU A 10 -1.82 -5.24 -32.28
C LEU A 10 -0.39 -5.61 -31.86
N ILE A 11 0.52 -5.81 -32.82
CA ILE A 11 1.94 -6.08 -32.54
C ILE A 11 2.58 -4.89 -31.82
N LEU A 12 2.30 -3.66 -32.27
CA LEU A 12 2.82 -2.45 -31.65
C LEU A 12 2.32 -2.32 -30.20
N ILE A 13 1.02 -2.52 -29.96
CA ILE A 13 0.42 -2.51 -28.62
C ILE A 13 1.06 -3.57 -27.73
N TYR A 14 1.18 -4.81 -28.23
CA TYR A 14 1.82 -5.90 -27.49
C TYR A 14 3.26 -5.54 -27.11
N TYR A 15 4.04 -5.00 -28.04
CA TYR A 15 5.41 -4.59 -27.78
C TYR A 15 5.49 -3.45 -26.76
N ILE A 16 4.63 -2.43 -26.87
CA ILE A 16 4.60 -1.31 -25.92
C ILE A 16 4.27 -1.79 -24.50
N ILE A 17 3.30 -2.69 -24.35
CA ILE A 17 2.90 -3.25 -23.04
C ILE A 17 4.02 -4.10 -22.45
N THR A 18 4.64 -4.95 -23.26
CA THR A 18 5.62 -5.95 -22.78
C THR A 18 7.06 -5.43 -22.73
N ARG A 19 7.34 -4.20 -23.21
CA ARG A 19 8.70 -3.64 -23.30
C ARG A 19 9.50 -3.69 -21.99
N LYS A 20 8.83 -3.63 -20.84
CA LYS A 20 9.45 -3.64 -19.50
C LYS A 20 9.61 -5.05 -18.90
N TYR A 21 9.02 -6.08 -19.49
CA TYR A 21 8.92 -7.41 -18.86
C TYR A 21 10.27 -8.14 -18.70
N ASN A 22 11.30 -7.71 -19.42
CA ASN A 22 12.66 -8.24 -19.26
C ASN A 22 13.47 -7.52 -18.16
N TYR A 23 12.89 -6.54 -17.46
CA TYR A 23 13.60 -5.70 -16.49
C TYR A 23 14.33 -6.51 -15.41
N TRP A 24 13.64 -7.42 -14.73
CA TRP A 24 14.22 -8.23 -13.65
C TRP A 24 15.21 -9.27 -14.16
N GLN A 25 14.95 -9.84 -15.34
CA GLN A 25 15.89 -10.75 -15.99
C GLN A 25 17.23 -10.06 -16.29
N LEU A 26 17.20 -8.84 -16.85
CA LEU A 26 18.40 -8.05 -17.14
C LEU A 26 19.17 -7.64 -15.87
N LYS A 27 18.50 -7.60 -14.71
CA LYS A 27 19.09 -7.29 -13.40
C LYS A 27 19.50 -8.53 -12.62
N ASN A 28 19.34 -9.74 -13.17
CA ASN A 28 19.59 -11.01 -12.48
C ASN A 28 18.84 -11.11 -11.14
N VAL A 29 17.58 -10.67 -11.09
CA VAL A 29 16.72 -10.77 -9.91
C VAL A 29 15.69 -11.88 -10.12
N THR A 30 15.56 -12.75 -9.13
CA THR A 30 14.53 -13.80 -9.10
C THR A 30 13.14 -13.16 -9.18
N HIS A 31 12.33 -13.59 -10.14
CA HIS A 31 11.00 -13.04 -10.39
C HIS A 31 10.08 -14.06 -11.06
N THR A 32 8.77 -13.83 -10.95
CA THR A 32 7.77 -14.60 -11.70
C THR A 32 7.46 -13.90 -13.02
N LYS A 33 7.36 -14.65 -14.12
CA LYS A 33 6.97 -14.07 -15.42
C LYS A 33 5.62 -13.35 -15.31
N PRO A 34 5.50 -12.09 -15.75
CA PRO A 34 4.26 -11.33 -15.67
C PRO A 34 3.19 -11.88 -16.62
N LYS A 35 1.92 -11.85 -16.20
CA LYS A 35 0.78 -12.05 -17.10
C LYS A 35 0.61 -10.81 -18.00
N PHE A 36 0.15 -11.01 -19.23
CA PHE A 36 -0.10 -9.90 -20.15
C PHE A 36 -1.03 -8.85 -19.53
N LEU A 37 -0.66 -7.57 -19.65
CA LEU A 37 -1.35 -6.38 -19.12
C LEU A 37 -1.39 -6.27 -17.58
N LEU A 38 -1.75 -7.34 -16.88
CA LEU A 38 -2.01 -7.35 -15.44
C LEU A 38 -0.76 -7.63 -14.58
N GLY A 39 0.31 -8.12 -15.20
CA GLY A 39 1.53 -8.46 -14.48
C GLY A 39 1.33 -9.60 -13.49
N ASN A 40 1.96 -9.44 -12.33
CA ASN A 40 1.97 -10.40 -11.22
C ASN A 40 0.85 -10.15 -10.20
N TYR A 41 0.21 -8.97 -10.23
CA TYR A 41 -0.83 -8.56 -9.30
C TYR A 41 -2.25 -8.66 -9.88
N GLY A 42 -2.44 -9.45 -10.94
CA GLY A 42 -3.71 -9.51 -11.66
C GLY A 42 -4.92 -9.90 -10.79
N ASP A 43 -4.77 -10.85 -9.87
CA ASP A 43 -5.86 -11.23 -8.97
C ASP A 43 -6.20 -10.13 -7.95
N MET A 44 -5.21 -9.34 -7.53
CA MET A 44 -5.43 -8.14 -6.72
C MET A 44 -6.13 -7.04 -7.51
N ILE A 45 -5.67 -6.75 -8.75
CA ILE A 45 -6.28 -5.73 -9.63
C ILE A 45 -7.74 -6.08 -9.94
N LEU A 46 -8.04 -7.37 -10.10
CA LEU A 46 -9.40 -7.88 -10.31
C LEU A 46 -10.18 -8.09 -9.00
N LEU A 47 -9.66 -7.61 -7.87
CA LEU A 47 -10.30 -7.67 -6.55
C LEU A 47 -10.66 -9.10 -6.07
N LYS A 48 -9.95 -10.11 -6.57
CA LYS A 48 -10.11 -11.52 -6.17
C LYS A 48 -9.30 -11.89 -4.94
N LYS A 49 -8.20 -11.16 -4.69
CA LYS A 49 -7.32 -11.30 -3.54
C LYS A 49 -6.97 -9.93 -2.98
N ASN A 50 -6.69 -9.86 -1.69
CA ASN A 50 -6.14 -8.63 -1.12
C ASN A 50 -4.62 -8.56 -1.33
N ILE A 51 -4.05 -7.37 -1.10
CA ILE A 51 -2.61 -7.13 -1.29
C ILE A 51 -1.75 -7.97 -0.33
N GLY A 52 -2.20 -8.18 0.91
CA GLY A 52 -1.49 -8.94 1.92
C GLY A 52 -1.35 -10.41 1.53
N GLU A 53 -2.46 -11.04 1.11
CA GLU A 53 -2.45 -12.41 0.56
C GLU A 53 -1.52 -12.53 -0.65
N THR A 54 -1.62 -11.56 -1.58
CA THR A 54 -0.79 -11.55 -2.79
C THR A 54 0.70 -11.49 -2.43
N ILE A 55 1.11 -10.59 -1.53
CA ILE A 55 2.49 -10.48 -1.08
C ILE A 55 2.93 -11.75 -0.35
N GLN A 56 2.06 -12.33 0.49
CA GLN A 56 2.35 -13.55 1.22
C GLN A 56 2.61 -14.74 0.28
N ASP A 57 1.82 -14.90 -0.78
CA ASP A 57 2.03 -15.91 -1.81
C ASP A 57 3.43 -15.79 -2.43
N TYR A 58 3.87 -14.57 -2.75
CA TYR A 58 5.22 -14.34 -3.30
C TYR A 58 6.33 -14.62 -2.28
N CYS A 59 6.14 -14.22 -1.02
CA CYS A 59 7.09 -14.51 0.04
C CYS A 59 7.28 -16.02 0.23
N ASN A 60 6.18 -16.78 0.17
CA ASN A 60 6.17 -18.23 0.33
C ASN A 60 6.73 -18.98 -0.90
N ALA A 61 6.53 -18.44 -2.11
CA ALA A 61 7.02 -19.06 -3.34
C ALA A 61 8.55 -19.02 -3.48
N PHE A 62 9.21 -18.06 -2.82
CA PHE A 62 10.65 -17.85 -2.90
C PHE A 62 11.28 -17.72 -1.51
N PRO A 63 11.20 -18.74 -0.63
CA PRO A 63 11.52 -18.60 0.80
C PRO A 63 12.97 -18.14 1.04
N GLU A 64 13.92 -18.65 0.24
CA GLU A 64 15.36 -18.37 0.38
C GLU A 64 15.80 -17.01 -0.17
N GLU A 65 14.96 -16.36 -0.98
CA GLU A 65 15.31 -15.08 -1.61
C GLU A 65 15.16 -13.91 -0.64
N LYS A 66 16.13 -13.01 -0.64
CA LYS A 66 16.09 -11.80 0.20
C LYS A 66 15.15 -10.73 -0.34
N TYR A 67 14.89 -10.77 -1.64
CA TYR A 67 13.95 -9.92 -2.35
C TYR A 67 13.53 -10.59 -3.64
N VAL A 68 12.34 -10.26 -4.12
CA VAL A 68 11.76 -10.85 -5.33
C VAL A 68 11.26 -9.75 -6.24
N GLY A 69 11.59 -9.84 -7.53
CA GLY A 69 11.03 -8.97 -8.55
C GLY A 69 9.62 -9.41 -8.94
N ALA A 70 8.75 -8.44 -9.18
CA ALA A 70 7.41 -8.64 -9.70
C ALA A 70 7.00 -7.47 -10.62
N PHE A 71 5.81 -7.53 -11.19
CA PHE A 71 5.25 -6.47 -12.02
C PHE A 71 3.83 -6.12 -11.56
N TYR A 72 3.63 -4.87 -11.13
CA TYR A 72 2.30 -4.33 -10.88
C TYR A 72 1.76 -3.76 -12.20
N GLY A 73 0.91 -4.54 -12.88
CA GLY A 73 0.55 -4.25 -14.27
C GLY A 73 1.77 -4.36 -15.19
N THR A 74 2.20 -3.23 -15.75
CA THR A 74 3.39 -3.12 -16.61
C THR A 74 4.63 -2.59 -15.90
N GLU A 75 4.49 -2.15 -14.65
CA GLU A 75 5.58 -1.52 -13.89
C GLU A 75 6.35 -2.54 -13.04
N PRO A 76 7.69 -2.58 -13.11
CA PRO A 76 8.48 -3.45 -12.26
C PRO A 76 8.41 -2.97 -10.80
N VAL A 77 8.16 -3.90 -9.88
CA VAL A 77 8.12 -3.67 -8.43
C VAL A 77 8.97 -4.70 -7.69
N LEU A 78 9.57 -4.30 -6.58
CA LEU A 78 10.43 -5.16 -5.75
C LEU A 78 9.71 -5.49 -4.45
N ILE A 79 9.72 -6.77 -4.08
CA ILE A 79 9.21 -7.25 -2.79
C ILE A 79 10.41 -7.55 -1.89
N PRO A 80 10.81 -6.64 -0.99
CA PRO A 80 11.88 -6.90 -0.04
C PRO A 80 11.39 -7.84 1.07
N LYS A 81 12.20 -8.85 1.40
CA LYS A 81 11.90 -9.85 2.45
C LYS A 81 12.90 -9.83 3.60
N ASP A 82 14.16 -9.53 3.29
CA ASP A 82 15.24 -9.46 4.28
C ASP A 82 15.10 -8.20 5.17
N PRO A 83 15.10 -8.35 6.51
CA PRO A 83 14.94 -7.22 7.44
C PRO A 83 15.99 -6.11 7.28
N GLU A 84 17.22 -6.43 6.89
CA GLU A 84 18.25 -5.41 6.68
C GLU A 84 17.97 -4.60 5.41
N ILE A 85 17.40 -5.21 4.38
CA ILE A 85 16.95 -4.51 3.17
C ILE A 85 15.73 -3.65 3.47
N ILE A 86 14.76 -4.17 4.22
CA ILE A 86 13.59 -3.38 4.64
C ILE A 86 14.06 -2.18 5.47
N LYS A 87 14.99 -2.38 6.41
CA LYS A 87 15.58 -1.31 7.22
C LYS A 87 16.30 -0.27 6.36
N LEU A 88 17.04 -0.69 5.32
CA LEU A 88 17.65 0.23 4.37
C LEU A 88 16.57 1.13 3.73
N ILE A 89 15.51 0.54 3.18
CA ILE A 89 14.43 1.26 2.50
C ILE A 89 13.67 2.20 3.43
N VAL A 90 13.24 1.70 4.60
CA VAL A 90 12.31 2.44 5.46
C VAL A 90 13.00 3.36 6.48
N THR A 91 14.31 3.23 6.68
CA THR A 91 15.06 4.05 7.64
C THR A 91 16.32 4.70 7.07
N LYS A 92 17.32 3.91 6.65
CA LYS A 92 18.66 4.44 6.34
C LYS A 92 18.64 5.32 5.08
N ASP A 93 18.02 4.82 4.02
CA ASP A 93 17.95 5.44 2.70
C ASP A 93 16.55 6.00 2.40
N PHE A 94 15.74 6.22 3.44
CA PHE A 94 14.34 6.64 3.31
C PHE A 94 14.15 7.87 2.42
N TYR A 95 15.13 8.76 2.34
CA TYR A 95 15.05 9.93 1.46
C TYR A 95 14.75 9.54 0.00
N TYR A 96 15.40 8.48 -0.52
CA TYR A 96 15.18 7.94 -1.86
C TYR A 96 13.85 7.19 -2.00
N PHE A 97 13.30 6.71 -0.88
CA PHE A 97 12.06 5.91 -0.81
C PHE A 97 10.91 6.67 -0.12
N SER A 98 10.99 8.00 -0.09
CA SER A 98 10.01 8.82 0.64
C SER A 98 8.67 8.92 -0.09
N GLY A 99 8.63 8.56 -1.38
CA GLY A 99 7.43 8.50 -2.20
C GLY A 99 6.68 7.18 -2.09
N ARG A 100 5.35 7.26 -2.14
CA ARG A 100 4.45 6.13 -2.32
C ARG A 100 3.95 6.11 -3.77
N GLU A 101 3.26 5.04 -4.15
CA GLU A 101 2.87 4.74 -5.53
C GLU A 101 2.14 5.91 -6.24
N LEU A 102 1.30 6.65 -5.52
CA LEU A 102 0.54 7.77 -6.07
C LEU A 102 1.20 9.14 -5.86
N SER A 103 2.27 9.22 -5.07
CA SER A 103 2.83 10.50 -4.62
C SER A 103 3.29 11.42 -5.75
N GLU A 104 3.74 10.86 -6.88
CA GLU A 104 4.15 11.65 -8.05
C GLU A 104 2.95 12.24 -8.83
N HIS A 105 1.79 11.59 -8.75
CA HIS A 105 0.59 11.95 -9.50
C HIS A 105 -0.35 12.87 -8.72
N ASN A 106 -0.09 13.07 -7.42
CA ASN A 106 -0.96 13.80 -6.50
C ASN A 106 -0.85 15.32 -6.58
N HIS A 107 0.08 15.87 -7.37
CA HIS A 107 0.39 17.32 -7.37
C HIS A 107 -0.78 18.22 -7.80
N LYS A 108 -1.79 17.68 -8.50
CA LYS A 108 -2.99 18.43 -8.94
C LYS A 108 -4.21 18.24 -8.03
N GLU A 109 -4.15 17.33 -7.07
CA GLU A 109 -5.27 16.99 -6.19
C GLU A 109 -5.00 17.55 -4.78
N PRO A 110 -5.63 18.67 -4.39
CA PRO A 110 -5.39 19.29 -3.09
C PRO A 110 -5.61 18.34 -1.91
N ALA A 111 -6.61 17.44 -1.98
CA ALA A 111 -6.88 16.49 -0.90
C ALA A 111 -5.75 15.46 -0.71
N ALA A 112 -4.97 15.21 -1.78
CA ALA A 112 -3.83 14.31 -1.76
C ALA A 112 -2.53 14.97 -1.28
N LEU A 113 -2.51 16.30 -1.08
CA LEU A 113 -1.35 17.05 -0.55
C LEU A 113 -1.23 16.92 0.99
N ASN A 114 -1.28 15.69 1.48
CA ASN A 114 -1.16 15.35 2.90
C ASN A 114 0.09 14.50 3.16
N LEU A 115 0.31 14.11 4.43
CA LEU A 115 1.50 13.35 4.86
C LEU A 115 1.64 11.98 4.16
N PHE A 116 0.55 11.40 3.65
CA PHE A 116 0.57 10.12 2.95
C PHE A 116 0.67 10.28 1.43
N GLY A 117 0.24 11.41 0.89
CA GLY A 117 0.26 11.65 -0.55
C GLY A 117 1.45 12.48 -1.06
N THR A 118 2.21 13.12 -0.18
CA THR A 118 3.43 13.89 -0.51
C THR A 118 4.71 13.09 -0.24
N HIS A 119 5.84 13.56 -0.80
CA HIS A 119 7.16 12.94 -0.66
C HIS A 119 8.28 13.99 -0.60
N GLY A 120 9.52 13.57 -0.37
CA GLY A 120 10.70 14.45 -0.34
C GLY A 120 10.56 15.58 0.70
N ASP A 121 10.95 16.80 0.30
CA ASP A 121 10.96 17.96 1.18
C ASP A 121 9.55 18.39 1.63
N ASN A 122 8.55 18.26 0.77
CA ASN A 122 7.16 18.55 1.11
C ASN A 122 6.67 17.65 2.26
N TRP A 123 6.94 16.35 2.15
CA TRP A 123 6.66 15.40 3.21
C TRP A 123 7.42 15.75 4.49
N ARG A 124 8.70 16.13 4.39
CA ARG A 124 9.54 16.49 5.53
C ARG A 124 8.96 17.66 6.32
N VAL A 125 8.56 18.73 5.64
CA VAL A 125 7.94 19.91 6.26
C VAL A 125 6.63 19.54 6.95
N LEU A 126 5.74 18.81 6.27
CA LEU A 126 4.48 18.35 6.86
C LEU A 126 4.71 17.48 8.10
N ARG A 127 5.67 16.54 8.04
CA ARG A 127 6.03 15.67 9.16
C ARG A 127 6.55 16.48 10.35
N GLN A 128 7.43 17.45 10.10
CA GLN A 128 7.98 18.33 11.14
C GLN A 128 6.88 19.14 11.84
N ASN A 129 5.89 19.64 11.09
CA ASN A 129 4.78 20.40 11.66
C ASN A 129 3.79 19.53 12.44
N MET A 130 3.57 18.28 12.01
CA MET A 130 2.61 17.37 12.64
C MET A 130 3.17 16.68 13.89
N THR A 131 4.48 16.37 13.90
CA THR A 131 5.10 15.57 14.98
C THR A 131 4.87 16.14 16.39
N PRO A 132 4.99 17.46 16.65
CA PRO A 132 4.77 18.04 17.98
C PRO A 132 3.35 17.83 18.53
N LEU A 133 2.34 17.72 17.65
CA LEU A 133 0.94 17.51 18.02
C LEU A 133 0.73 16.15 18.69
N PHE A 134 1.56 15.17 18.34
CA PHE A 134 1.51 13.79 18.87
C PHE A 134 2.62 13.50 19.88
N SER A 135 3.20 14.53 20.52
CA SER A 135 4.16 14.35 21.61
C SER A 135 3.53 13.61 22.80
N SER A 136 4.33 12.89 23.57
CA SER A 136 3.86 12.13 24.75
C SER A 136 3.07 12.98 25.73
N THR A 137 3.47 14.24 25.94
CA THR A 137 2.74 15.20 26.80
C THR A 137 1.37 15.55 26.23
N LYS A 138 1.28 15.83 24.91
CA LYS A 138 -0.01 16.12 24.27
C LYS A 138 -0.94 14.91 24.32
N MET A 139 -0.42 13.72 24.03
CA MET A 139 -1.18 12.45 24.14
C MET A 139 -1.68 12.20 25.55
N LYS A 140 -0.84 12.40 26.57
CA LYS A 140 -1.24 12.26 27.98
C LYS A 140 -2.34 13.26 28.35
N ASN A 141 -2.23 14.50 27.87
CA ASN A 141 -3.24 15.52 28.12
C ASN A 141 -4.57 15.21 27.41
N MET A 142 -4.57 14.52 26.27
CA MET A 142 -5.78 14.11 25.55
C MET A 142 -6.42 12.84 26.12
N PHE A 143 -5.70 12.04 26.90
CA PHE A 143 -6.14 10.72 27.37
C PHE A 143 -7.50 10.76 28.08
N HIS A 144 -7.76 11.79 28.89
CA HIS A 144 -9.05 11.93 29.60
C HIS A 144 -10.26 11.99 28.66
N LEU A 145 -10.10 12.48 27.42
CA LEU A 145 -11.17 12.47 26.41
C LEU A 145 -11.44 11.06 25.89
N ILE A 146 -10.36 10.29 25.66
CA ILE A 146 -10.45 8.88 25.24
C ILE A 146 -11.12 8.05 26.34
N ASP A 147 -10.72 8.28 27.60
CA ASP A 147 -11.31 7.63 28.78
C ASP A 147 -12.83 7.92 28.88
N LYS A 148 -13.22 9.19 28.70
CA LYS A 148 -14.64 9.58 28.66
C LYS A 148 -15.42 8.91 27.54
N CYS A 149 -14.84 8.78 26.34
CA CYS A 149 -15.48 8.06 25.24
C CYS A 149 -15.56 6.55 25.52
N SER A 150 -14.60 6.00 26.27
CA SER A 150 -14.57 4.58 26.63
C SER A 150 -15.73 4.22 27.55
N TYR A 151 -16.06 5.05 28.56
CA TYR A 151 -17.26 4.83 29.39
C TYR A 151 -18.56 4.80 28.57
N LYS A 152 -18.70 5.69 27.59
CA LYS A 152 -19.88 5.66 26.69
C LYS A 152 -19.92 4.39 25.84
N TYR A 153 -18.75 3.88 25.45
CA TYR A 153 -18.64 2.63 24.72
C TYR A 153 -19.05 1.44 25.59
N GLU A 154 -18.62 1.40 26.85
CA GLU A 154 -19.04 0.41 27.85
C GLU A 154 -20.56 0.43 28.07
N GLU A 155 -21.15 1.62 28.30
CA GLU A 155 -22.61 1.76 28.44
C GLU A 155 -23.37 1.25 27.21
N MET A 156 -22.85 1.51 26.01
CA MET A 156 -23.42 1.00 24.77
C MET A 156 -23.32 -0.53 24.72
N LEU A 157 -22.16 -1.10 25.04
CA LEU A 157 -21.98 -2.56 25.08
C LEU A 157 -22.94 -3.22 26.07
N ASP A 158 -23.09 -2.68 27.27
CA ASP A 158 -24.01 -3.17 28.31
C ASP A 158 -25.46 -3.15 27.84
N ARG A 159 -25.86 -2.12 27.07
CA ARG A 159 -27.21 -2.02 26.53
C ARG A 159 -27.44 -3.05 25.42
N GLU A 160 -26.52 -3.14 24.47
CA GLU A 160 -26.68 -3.99 23.28
C GLU A 160 -26.60 -5.48 23.66
N THR A 161 -25.73 -5.86 24.59
CA THR A 161 -25.64 -7.25 25.12
C THR A 161 -26.90 -7.69 25.86
N LYS A 162 -27.64 -6.78 26.48
CA LYS A 162 -28.95 -7.09 27.10
C LYS A 162 -30.05 -7.31 26.07
N MET A 163 -29.91 -6.74 24.88
CA MET A 163 -30.90 -6.84 23.80
C MET A 163 -30.67 -8.05 22.89
N SER A 164 -29.41 -8.42 22.66
CA SER A 164 -29.03 -9.50 21.75
C SER A 164 -27.75 -10.19 22.22
N ASN A 165 -27.69 -11.52 22.06
CA ASN A 165 -26.47 -12.31 22.25
C ASN A 165 -25.53 -12.23 21.04
N GLU A 166 -25.97 -11.66 19.93
CA GLU A 166 -25.17 -11.43 18.73
C GLU A 166 -24.93 -9.93 18.55
N LEU A 167 -23.66 -9.56 18.40
CA LEU A 167 -23.22 -8.17 18.29
C LEU A 167 -22.42 -7.96 17.01
N GLU A 168 -22.75 -6.88 16.28
CA GLU A 168 -21.98 -6.45 15.13
C GLU A 168 -20.81 -5.56 15.58
N VAL A 169 -19.64 -6.17 15.77
CA VAL A 169 -18.44 -5.55 16.35
C VAL A 169 -17.96 -4.33 15.54
N ARG A 170 -18.08 -4.35 14.21
CA ARG A 170 -17.61 -3.24 13.37
C ARG A 170 -18.44 -1.99 13.61
N THR A 171 -19.76 -2.10 13.68
CA THR A 171 -20.68 -0.99 13.97
C THR A 171 -20.41 -0.44 15.36
N LEU A 172 -20.24 -1.30 16.36
CA LEU A 172 -19.96 -0.86 17.72
C LEU A 172 -18.63 -0.12 17.82
N THR A 173 -17.55 -0.70 17.28
CA THR A 173 -16.21 -0.08 17.33
C THR A 173 -16.16 1.20 16.50
N SER A 174 -16.81 1.26 15.34
CA SER A 174 -16.86 2.48 14.51
C SER A 174 -17.50 3.67 15.23
N ARG A 175 -18.55 3.45 16.05
CA ARG A 175 -19.19 4.48 16.87
C ARG A 175 -18.30 4.98 18.01
N TYR A 176 -17.35 4.16 18.48
CA TYR A 176 -16.35 4.59 19.45
C TYR A 176 -15.23 5.42 18.80
N THR A 177 -14.84 5.06 17.57
CA THR A 177 -13.74 5.72 16.87
C THR A 177 -14.11 7.04 16.18
N MET A 178 -15.40 7.27 15.87
CA MET A 178 -15.92 8.50 15.24
C MET A 178 -16.45 9.48 16.28
#